data_AF-A0AAD6PK67-F1
#
_entry.id   AF-A0AAD6PK67-F1
#
_cell.length_a   1.000
_cell.length_b   1.000
_cell.length_c   1.000
_cell.angle_alpha   90.00
_cell.angle_beta   90.00
_cell.angle_gamma   90.00
#
_symmetry.space_group_name_H-M   'P 1'
#
loop_
_entity.id
_entity.type
_entity.pdbx_description
1 polymer ?
#
loop_
_entity_poly.entity_id
_entity_poly.type
_entity_poly.pdbx_seq_one_letter_code
_entity_poly.pdbx_strand_id
1 'polypeptide(L)'
;MAIAGLPPIGCLPIQIVTRYGSSGNLACLEDQNSDCQTFNKKLKRLLTQLQPKLPGSRIIYADIYDPLSDMVSQPQKYGKLSCQRGGKVRGLAVLTKHNMHYGLDYLMLWLHQATNGAGPRHLNTEQC
;
A
#
# COMPACT_ATOMS: atom_id res chain seq x y z
N MET A 1 -11.12 12.42 -16.40
CA MET A 1 -10.02 11.45 -16.16
C MET A 1 -9.35 11.80 -14.83
N ALA A 2 -9.19 10.84 -13.94
CA ALA A 2 -8.48 11.03 -12.67
C ALA A 2 -7.09 10.39 -12.76
N ILE A 3 -6.07 11.09 -12.27
CA ILE A 3 -4.69 10.63 -12.24
C ILE A 3 -4.20 10.75 -10.80
N ALA A 4 -3.86 9.61 -10.20
CA ALA A 4 -3.34 9.57 -8.84
C ALA A 4 -1.83 9.87 -8.81
N GLY A 5 -1.38 10.55 -7.76
CA GLY A 5 0.04 10.58 -7.40
C GLY A 5 0.53 9.23 -6.89
N LEU A 6 1.83 9.15 -6.59
CA LEU A 6 2.43 8.04 -5.87
C LEU A 6 2.15 8.15 -4.36
N PRO A 7 1.88 7.04 -3.68
CA PRO A 7 1.81 6.97 -2.22
C PRO A 7 3.23 7.03 -1.61
N PRO A 8 3.40 7.09 -0.28
CA PRO A 8 4.70 6.91 0.37
C PRO A 8 5.22 5.47 0.22
N ILE A 9 5.82 5.15 -0.94
CA ILE A 9 6.21 3.76 -1.26
C ILE A 9 7.28 3.20 -0.32
N GLY A 10 8.11 4.06 0.27
CA GLY A 10 9.16 3.65 1.21
C GLY A 10 8.61 3.03 2.49
N CYS A 11 7.31 3.23 2.77
CA CYS A 11 6.61 2.62 3.90
C CYS A 11 5.91 1.29 3.53
N LEU A 12 6.04 0.81 2.29
CA LEU A 12 5.43 -0.46 1.88
C LEU A 12 6.23 -1.65 2.45
N PRO A 13 5.58 -2.70 2.96
CA PRO A 13 6.28 -3.85 3.55
C PRO A 13 7.29 -4.50 2.60
N ILE A 14 6.97 -4.59 1.31
CA ILE A 14 7.88 -5.16 0.31
C ILE A 14 9.17 -4.34 0.18
N GLN A 15 9.10 -3.01 0.28
CA GLN A 15 10.28 -2.13 0.19
C GLN A 15 11.16 -2.28 1.43
N ILE A 16 10.53 -2.24 2.61
CA ILE A 16 11.21 -2.41 3.91
C ILE A 16 11.91 -3.77 3.98
N VAL A 17 11.20 -4.86 3.67
CA VAL A 17 11.76 -6.23 3.69
C VAL A 17 12.89 -6.37 2.68
N THR A 18 12.74 -5.79 1.48
CA THR A 18 13.80 -5.83 0.46
C THR A 18 15.06 -5.08 0.92
N ARG A 19 14.91 -3.97 1.65
CA ARG A 19 16.04 -3.17 2.11
C ARG A 19 16.71 -3.72 3.36
N TYR A 20 15.92 -4.15 4.34
CA TYR A 20 16.40 -4.48 5.68
C TYR A 20 16.40 -6.00 5.97
N GLY A 21 15.79 -6.83 5.12
CA GLY A 21 15.68 -8.26 5.33
C GLY A 21 15.08 -8.61 6.69
N SER A 22 15.63 -9.64 7.34
CA SER A 22 15.19 -10.11 8.67
C SER A 22 15.74 -9.29 9.84
N SER A 23 16.35 -8.12 9.60
CA SER A 23 16.97 -7.31 10.67
C SER A 23 15.98 -6.72 11.67
N GLY A 24 14.67 -6.84 11.42
CA GLY A 24 13.61 -6.32 12.30
C GLY A 24 13.45 -4.80 12.22
N ASN A 25 14.19 -4.11 11.35
CA ASN A 25 13.99 -2.70 11.09
C ASN A 25 12.72 -2.50 10.23
N LEU A 26 11.74 -1.79 10.80
CA LEU A 26 10.45 -1.47 10.18
C LEU A 26 10.33 0.02 9.81
N ALA A 27 11.45 0.75 9.77
CA ALA A 27 11.46 2.16 9.38
C ALA A 27 11.15 2.32 7.88
N CYS A 28 10.44 3.40 7.54
CA CYS A 28 10.23 3.78 6.16
C CYS A 28 11.54 4.18 5.48
N LEU A 29 11.62 3.91 4.17
CA LEU A 29 12.73 4.32 3.32
C LEU A 29 12.53 5.75 2.84
N GLU A 30 13.16 6.72 3.52
CA GLU A 30 12.92 8.13 3.24
C GLU A 30 13.46 8.62 1.90
N ASP A 31 14.50 7.98 1.37
CA ASP A 31 14.96 8.20 0.01
C ASP A 31 13.84 7.89 -1.01
N GLN A 32 13.19 6.74 -0.88
CA GLN A 32 12.06 6.38 -1.75
C GLN A 32 10.84 7.29 -1.56
N ASN A 33 10.55 7.71 -0.33
CA ASN A 33 9.46 8.65 -0.06
C ASN A 33 9.73 10.04 -0.66
N SER A 34 10.97 10.52 -0.59
CA SER A 34 11.41 11.78 -1.22
C SER A 34 11.27 11.75 -2.74
N ASP A 35 11.61 10.61 -3.36
CA ASP A 35 11.42 10.39 -4.79
C ASP A 35 9.93 10.45 -5.17
N CYS A 36 9.05 9.85 -4.36
CA CYS A 36 7.60 9.92 -4.57
C CYS A 36 7.08 11.36 -4.52
N GLN A 37 7.52 12.16 -3.53
CA GLN A 37 7.13 13.56 -3.44
C GLN A 37 7.64 14.38 -4.65
N THR A 38 8.87 14.13 -5.08
CA THR A 38 9.46 14.79 -6.25
C THR A 38 8.71 14.44 -7.53
N PHE A 39 8.38 13.16 -7.71
CA PHE A 39 7.54 12.69 -8.81
C PHE A 39 6.16 13.37 -8.79
N ASN A 40 5.49 13.39 -7.63
CA ASN A 40 4.17 14.00 -7.47
C ASN A 40 4.17 15.49 -7.82
N LYS A 41 5.22 16.24 -7.41
CA LYS A 41 5.41 17.65 -7.79
C LYS A 41 5.55 17.82 -9.30
N LYS A 42 6.34 16.98 -9.97
CA LYS A 42 6.51 17.00 -11.42
C LYS A 42 5.23 16.61 -12.16
N LEU A 43 4.53 15.59 -11.68
CA LEU A 43 3.26 15.13 -12.23
C LEU A 43 2.20 16.24 -12.16
N LYS A 44 1.99 16.86 -10.99
CA LYS A 44 1.06 18.01 -10.84
C LYS A 44 1.35 19.10 -11.89
N ARG A 45 2.62 19.49 -12.06
CA ARG A 45 3.04 20.49 -13.06
C ARG A 45 2.70 20.07 -14.49
N LEU A 46 3.00 18.82 -14.85
CA LEU A 46 2.73 18.29 -16.18
C LEU A 46 1.22 18.26 -16.47
N LEU A 47 0.39 17.85 -15.51
CA LEU A 47 -1.06 17.80 -15.69
C LEU A 47 -1.65 19.20 -15.92
N THR A 48 -1.16 20.22 -15.20
CA THR A 48 -1.54 21.62 -15.44
C THR A 48 -1.18 22.09 -16.84
N GLN A 49 -0.01 21.68 -17.37
CA GLN A 49 0.40 22.02 -18.74
C GLN A 49 -0.38 21.26 -19.81
N LEU A 50 -0.89 20.07 -19.48
CA LEU A 50 -1.62 19.21 -20.41
C LEU A 50 -3.10 19.57 -20.50
N GLN A 51 -3.72 20.05 -19.42
CA GLN A 51 -5.14 20.38 -19.37
C GLN A 51 -5.61 21.32 -20.51
N PRO A 52 -4.89 22.40 -20.89
CA PRO A 52 -5.28 23.24 -22.03
C PRO A 52 -5.20 22.55 -23.39
N LYS A 53 -4.38 21.49 -23.51
CA LYS A 53 -4.19 20.73 -24.76
C LYS A 53 -5.27 19.67 -24.99
N LEU A 54 -6.16 19.46 -24.02
CA LEU A 54 -7.22 18.46 -24.06
C LEU A 54 -8.60 19.13 -23.93
N PRO A 55 -9.02 19.90 -24.96
CA PRO A 55 -10.33 20.55 -24.95
C PRO A 55 -11.44 19.50 -24.85
N GLY A 56 -12.47 19.78 -24.04
CA GLY A 56 -13.58 18.87 -23.80
C GLY A 56 -13.32 17.77 -22.75
N SER A 57 -12.11 17.70 -22.19
CA SER A 57 -11.78 16.75 -21.11
C SER A 57 -11.31 17.49 -19.85
N ARG A 58 -11.64 16.94 -18.68
CA ARG A 58 -11.14 17.41 -17.39
C ARG A 58 -10.20 16.38 -16.76
N ILE A 59 -8.99 16.81 -16.46
CA ILE A 59 -8.01 16.09 -15.68
C ILE A 59 -8.21 16.47 -14.20
N ILE A 60 -8.29 15.46 -13.35
CA ILE A 60 -8.34 15.61 -11.90
C ILE A 60 -7.10 14.92 -11.34
N TYR A 61 -6.32 15.65 -10.54
CA TYR A 61 -5.23 15.05 -9.78
C TYR A 61 -5.76 14.54 -8.45
N ALA A 62 -5.49 13.28 -8.12
CA ALA A 62 -5.80 12.69 -6.83
C ALA A 62 -4.53 12.61 -5.97
N ASP A 63 -4.49 13.39 -4.90
CA ASP A 63 -3.41 13.31 -3.92
C ASP A 63 -3.66 12.15 -2.96
N ILE A 64 -2.91 11.07 -3.15
CA ILE A 64 -2.97 9.90 -2.28
C ILE A 64 -1.77 9.82 -1.32
N TYR A 65 -0.80 10.72 -1.44
CA TYR A 65 0.42 10.68 -0.63
C TYR A 65 0.11 11.07 0.81
N ASP A 66 -0.45 12.27 1.01
CA ASP A 66 -0.74 12.83 2.33
C ASP A 66 -1.69 11.95 3.17
N PRO A 67 -2.85 11.47 2.66
CA PRO A 67 -3.74 10.65 3.47
C PRO A 67 -3.11 9.31 3.87
N LEU A 68 -2.31 8.70 3.00
CA LEU A 68 -1.62 7.45 3.30
C LEU A 68 -0.41 7.68 4.23
N SER A 69 0.29 8.80 4.10
CA SER A 69 1.36 9.20 5.03
C SER A 69 0.81 9.49 6.42
N ASP A 70 -0.36 10.12 6.52
CA ASP A 70 -1.07 10.32 7.79
C ASP A 70 -1.49 8.98 8.42
N MET A 71 -1.94 8.02 7.62
CA MET A 71 -2.28 6.68 8.10
C MET A 71 -1.07 5.92 8.64
N VAL A 72 0.09 6.05 7.99
CA VAL A 72 1.34 5.42 8.44
C VAL A 72 1.86 6.08 9.72
N SER A 73 1.81 7.41 9.82
CA SER A 73 2.32 8.16 10.97
C SER A 73 1.38 8.16 12.17
N GLN A 74 0.06 8.08 11.94
CA GLN A 74 -0.98 8.15 12.97
C GLN A 74 -1.96 6.96 12.89
N PRO A 75 -1.49 5.71 12.99
CA PRO A 75 -2.33 4.52 12.80
C PRO A 75 -3.48 4.42 13.81
N GLN A 76 -3.34 5.01 15.01
CA GLN A 76 -4.40 5.02 16.03
C GLN A 76 -5.66 5.77 15.58
N LYS A 77 -5.50 6.81 14.74
CA LYS A 77 -6.61 7.61 14.19
C LYS A 77 -7.49 6.81 13.23
N TYR A 78 -6.92 5.77 12.60
CA TYR A 78 -7.57 4.97 11.57
C TYR A 78 -8.01 3.58 12.05
N GLY A 79 -7.81 3.28 13.34
CA GLY A 79 -8.17 2.00 13.96
C GLY A 79 -7.03 0.97 13.98
N LYS A 80 -6.88 0.30 15.12
CA LYS A 80 -5.93 -0.82 15.30
C LYS A 80 -6.55 -2.10 14.75
N LEU A 81 -5.97 -2.67 13.69
CA LEU A 81 -6.22 -4.07 13.34
C LEU A 81 -5.22 -4.93 14.10
N SER A 82 -5.60 -5.32 15.32
CA SER A 82 -4.79 -6.20 16.16
C SER A 82 -4.94 -7.63 15.67
N CYS A 83 -3.89 -8.15 15.08
CA CYS A 83 -3.80 -9.53 14.67
C CYS A 83 -3.38 -10.40 15.89
N GLN A 84 -4.33 -11.04 16.57
CA GLN A 84 -4.04 -11.90 17.73
C GLN A 84 -3.88 -13.36 17.29
N ARG A 85 -2.66 -13.90 17.35
CA ARG A 85 -2.40 -15.34 17.41
C ARG A 85 -1.94 -15.70 18.83
N GLY A 86 -2.72 -16.50 19.55
CA GLY A 86 -2.30 -17.13 20.82
C GLY A 86 -2.02 -16.17 21.99
N GLY A 87 -2.77 -15.07 22.14
CA GLY A 87 -2.71 -14.23 23.34
C GLY A 87 -1.48 -13.32 23.49
N LYS A 88 -0.60 -13.23 22.48
CA LYS A 88 0.54 -12.30 22.48
C LYS A 88 0.41 -11.30 21.34
N VAL A 89 0.26 -10.01 21.68
CA VAL A 89 0.20 -8.91 20.69
C VAL A 89 1.57 -8.79 20.03
N ARG A 90 1.69 -9.21 18.77
CA ARG A 90 2.90 -9.00 17.96
C ARG A 90 2.63 -7.90 16.94
N GLY A 91 2.97 -6.66 17.31
CA GLY A 91 3.13 -5.55 16.38
C GLY A 91 1.86 -5.03 15.70
N LEU A 92 1.99 -3.84 15.15
CA LEU A 92 0.94 -3.10 14.46
C LEU A 92 0.86 -3.58 13.01
N ALA A 93 -0.18 -4.34 12.65
CA ALA A 93 -0.50 -4.62 11.26
C ALA A 93 -1.45 -3.52 10.74
N VAL A 94 -0.90 -2.42 10.21
CA VAL A 94 -1.69 -1.57 9.29
C VAL A 94 -1.87 -2.42 8.04
N LEU A 95 -3.11 -2.84 7.76
CA LEU A 95 -3.39 -3.70 6.61
C LEU A 95 -2.96 -2.98 5.32
N THR A 96 -1.79 -3.32 4.80
CA THR A 96 -1.62 -3.55 3.35
C THR A 96 -1.88 -5.02 3.02
N LYS A 97 -2.70 -5.73 3.80
CA LYS A 97 -3.11 -7.11 3.51
C LYS A 97 -4.27 -7.21 2.51
N HIS A 98 -4.55 -6.13 1.76
CA HIS A 98 -5.56 -6.19 0.71
C HIS A 98 -5.22 -5.54 -0.63
N ASN A 99 -3.96 -5.12 -0.90
CA ASN A 99 -3.59 -4.71 -2.27
C ASN A 99 -2.09 -4.51 -2.60
N MET A 100 -1.17 -5.41 -2.22
CA MET A 100 0.16 -5.44 -2.88
C MET A 100 0.91 -6.78 -2.77
N HIS A 101 0.21 -7.91 -2.62
CA HIS A 101 0.82 -9.26 -2.60
C HIS A 101 0.03 -10.24 -3.47
N TYR A 102 -0.61 -9.72 -4.54
CA TYR A 102 -1.53 -10.50 -5.38
C TYR A 102 -0.97 -10.83 -6.76
N GLY A 103 0.27 -10.44 -7.09
CA GLY A 103 0.84 -10.68 -8.42
C GLY A 103 1.36 -12.10 -8.62
N LEU A 104 2.24 -12.56 -7.73
CA LEU A 104 2.98 -13.82 -7.91
C LEU A 104 2.57 -14.90 -6.90
N ASP A 105 2.27 -14.51 -5.66
CA ASP A 105 1.79 -15.46 -4.65
C ASP A 105 0.38 -15.94 -4.94
N TYR A 106 -0.48 -15.11 -5.52
CA TYR A 106 -1.81 -15.55 -5.97
C TYR A 106 -1.72 -16.53 -7.14
N LEU A 107 -0.71 -16.46 -7.99
CA LEU A 107 -0.51 -17.45 -9.06
C LEU A 107 -0.17 -18.82 -8.45
N MET A 108 0.65 -18.85 -7.40
CA MET A 108 1.02 -20.08 -6.68
C MET A 108 -0.10 -20.59 -5.75
N LEU A 109 -0.81 -19.70 -5.06
CA LEU A 109 -1.94 -20.04 -4.18
C LEU A 109 -3.17 -20.46 -5.01
N TRP A 110 -3.41 -19.86 -6.18
CA TRP A 110 -4.51 -20.25 -7.08
C TRP A 110 -4.24 -21.60 -7.75
N LEU A 111 -2.99 -21.91 -8.14
CA LEU A 111 -2.61 -23.26 -8.59
C LEU A 111 -2.76 -24.31 -7.49
N HIS A 112 -2.60 -23.92 -6.22
CA HIS A 112 -2.75 -24.80 -5.05
C HIS A 112 -4.21 -24.92 -4.54
N GLN A 113 -5.07 -23.94 -4.85
CA GLN A 113 -6.49 -23.91 -4.46
C GLN A 113 -7.43 -24.40 -5.57
N ALA A 114 -7.03 -24.34 -6.85
CA ALA A 114 -7.77 -24.94 -7.98
C ALA A 114 -7.84 -26.48 -7.89
N THR A 115 -6.95 -27.11 -7.11
CA THR A 115 -6.94 -28.56 -6.86
C THR A 115 -7.86 -29.00 -5.71
N ASN A 116 -8.30 -28.08 -4.83
CA ASN A 116 -8.87 -28.44 -3.51
C ASN A 116 -10.18 -27.71 -3.18
N GLY A 117 -11.01 -27.40 -4.19
CA GLY A 117 -12.18 -26.52 -4.12
C GLY A 117 -12.95 -26.46 -2.79
N ALA A 118 -12.99 -25.29 -2.15
CA ALA A 118 -13.91 -24.98 -1.05
C ALA A 118 -14.20 -23.47 -0.93
N GLY A 119 -15.49 -23.13 -0.77
CA GLY A 119 -16.05 -21.78 -0.64
C GLY A 119 -16.16 -21.24 0.81
N PRO A 120 -16.80 -20.07 1.05
CA PRO A 120 -16.32 -19.11 2.06
C PRO A 120 -17.22 -18.89 3.31
N ARG A 121 -16.61 -18.70 4.50
CA ARG A 121 -16.68 -17.51 5.39
C ARG A 121 -16.26 -17.80 6.85
N HIS A 122 -15.82 -16.73 7.54
CA HIS A 122 -15.14 -16.61 8.85
C HIS A 122 -13.60 -16.65 8.77
N LEU A 123 -12.97 -15.48 8.93
CA LEU A 123 -11.52 -15.31 8.91
C LEU A 123 -10.99 -15.62 10.33
N ASN A 124 -10.58 -16.87 10.51
CA ASN A 124 -10.07 -17.40 11.77
C ASN A 124 -8.62 -16.94 11.99
N THR A 125 -8.05 -17.30 13.15
CA THR A 125 -6.66 -17.11 13.66
C THR A 125 -5.50 -17.41 12.71
N GLU A 126 -5.79 -17.79 11.47
CA GLU A 126 -4.86 -18.00 10.36
C GLU A 126 -4.74 -16.76 9.44
N GLN A 127 -5.62 -15.76 9.61
CA GLN A 127 -5.57 -14.50 8.87
C GLN A 127 -4.64 -13.44 9.49
N CYS A 128 -3.89 -13.79 10.51
CA CYS A 128 -2.56 -13.23 10.73
C CYS A 128 -1.58 -14.14 9.97
#